data_AF-K5WTK4-F1
#
_entry.id   AF-K5WTK4-F1
#
_cell.length_a   1.000
_cell.length_b   1.000
_cell.length_c   1.000
_cell.angle_alpha   90.00
_cell.angle_beta   90.00
_cell.angle_gamma   90.00
#
_symmetry.space_group_name_H-M   'P 1'
#
loop_
_entity.id
_entity.type
_entity.pdbx_description
1 polymer ?
#
loop_
_entity_poly.entity_id
_entity_poly.type
_entity_poly.pdbx_seq_one_letter_code
_entity_poly.pdbx_strand_id
1 'polypeptide(L)'
;MYPLAAIDEIFQVVLANVKARVALRSLALSCRAFYDPAMDVLWCDLEGLQPLVRCLPSHMVRKVKGTTAAVKITRRPLQADWSRFLHHSRRVRSLQVHSGYGDDSRYDIDYAAFEILRQYHPGLVLPNLQHLVWSDNELAPFATLFVTPSLLSLVFKPVENLEIEDVRAILAEVRGQASELQLLKFPEADL
;
A
#
# COMPACT_ATOMS: atom_id res chain seq x y z
N MET A 1 0.03 14.17 38.65
CA MET A 1 0.10 14.66 37.25
C MET A 1 0.81 13.61 36.41
N TYR A 2 0.06 12.57 36.02
CA TYR A 2 0.30 11.48 35.05
C TYR A 2 -1.10 10.81 34.93
N PRO A 3 -1.57 10.28 33.78
CA PRO A 3 -0.81 9.95 32.55
C PRO A 3 -1.60 10.15 31.22
N LEU A 4 -1.09 10.98 30.30
CA LEU A 4 -1.47 10.86 28.88
C LEU A 4 -0.86 9.60 28.23
N ALA A 5 0.28 9.11 28.76
CA ALA A 5 0.99 7.94 28.23
C ALA A 5 0.29 6.60 28.48
N ALA A 6 -0.35 6.41 29.65
CA ALA A 6 -1.03 5.14 29.97
C ALA A 6 -2.36 5.00 29.21
N ILE A 7 -2.97 6.12 28.81
CA ILE A 7 -4.16 6.11 27.94
C ILE A 7 -3.77 5.61 26.55
N ASP A 8 -2.61 6.01 26.05
CA ASP A 8 -2.09 5.58 24.75
C ASP A 8 -1.76 4.08 24.75
N GLU A 9 -1.12 3.56 25.82
CA GLU A 9 -0.87 2.12 25.98
C GLU A 9 -2.16 1.29 26.05
N ILE A 10 -3.18 1.76 26.79
CA ILE A 10 -4.48 1.06 26.85
C ILE A 10 -5.16 1.06 25.47
N PHE A 11 -5.09 2.16 24.72
CA PHE A 11 -5.63 2.22 23.37
C PHE A 11 -4.89 1.28 22.42
N GLN A 12 -3.56 1.24 22.46
CA GLN A 12 -2.77 0.32 21.65
C GLN A 12 -3.09 -1.13 21.99
N VAL A 13 -3.24 -1.48 23.27
CA VAL A 13 -3.64 -2.83 23.70
C VAL A 13 -5.03 -3.19 23.21
N VAL A 14 -6.02 -2.29 23.35
CA VAL A 14 -7.38 -2.55 22.85
C VAL A 14 -7.37 -2.74 21.34
N LEU A 15 -6.68 -1.87 20.59
CA LEU A 15 -6.65 -1.92 19.13
C LEU A 15 -5.88 -3.14 18.60
N ALA A 16 -4.76 -3.50 19.22
CA ALA A 16 -4.01 -4.71 18.88
C ALA A 16 -4.82 -6.00 19.07
N ASN A 17 -5.80 -6.00 19.97
CA ASN A 17 -6.66 -7.15 20.23
C ASN A 17 -7.96 -7.15 19.38
N VAL A 18 -8.30 -6.04 18.71
CA VAL A 18 -9.47 -5.96 17.82
C VAL A 18 -9.08 -6.37 16.40
N LYS A 19 -9.28 -7.65 16.08
CA LYS A 19 -8.96 -8.20 14.75
C LYS A 19 -9.94 -7.81 13.64
N ALA A 20 -11.18 -7.41 14.01
CA ALA A 20 -12.20 -7.07 13.03
C ALA A 20 -12.05 -5.62 12.55
N ARG A 21 -11.74 -5.42 11.26
CA ARG A 21 -11.66 -4.09 10.64
C ARG A 21 -12.95 -3.26 10.84
N VAL A 22 -14.10 -3.92 10.89
CA VAL A 22 -15.40 -3.27 11.19
C VAL A 22 -15.41 -2.68 12.59
N ALA A 23 -14.91 -3.40 13.59
CA ALA A 23 -14.85 -2.92 14.97
C ALA A 23 -13.81 -1.80 15.14
N LEU A 24 -12.63 -1.90 14.49
CA LEU A 24 -11.66 -0.80 14.44
C LEU A 24 -12.26 0.47 13.83
N ARG A 25 -13.03 0.33 12.75
CA ARG A 25 -13.74 1.45 12.13
C ARG A 25 -14.79 2.04 13.09
N SER A 26 -15.56 1.20 13.77
CA SER A 26 -16.53 1.65 14.77
C SER A 26 -15.87 2.39 15.94
N LEU A 27 -14.70 1.93 16.40
CA LEU A 27 -13.90 2.60 17.42
C LEU A 27 -13.38 3.96 16.94
N ALA A 28 -12.84 4.03 15.72
CA ALA A 28 -12.39 5.28 15.13
C ALA A 28 -13.51 6.33 15.05
N LEU A 29 -14.77 5.88 14.86
CA LEU A 29 -15.94 6.74 14.74
C LEU A 29 -16.61 7.06 16.08
N SER A 30 -16.27 6.35 17.17
CA SER A 30 -16.92 6.52 18.47
C SER A 30 -16.36 7.71 19.25
N CYS A 31 -15.04 7.97 19.17
CA CYS A 31 -14.43 9.13 19.81
C CYS A 31 -13.16 9.60 19.08
N ARG A 32 -12.84 10.90 19.21
CA ARG A 32 -11.66 11.51 18.57
C ARG A 32 -10.34 10.93 19.06
N ALA A 33 -10.26 10.51 20.33
CA ALA A 33 -9.05 9.92 20.89
C ALA A 33 -8.71 8.55 20.28
N PHE A 34 -9.72 7.80 19.81
CA PHE A 34 -9.51 6.55 19.09
C PHE A 34 -9.28 6.73 17.60
N TYR A 35 -9.56 7.92 17.03
CA TYR A 35 -9.53 8.10 15.59
C TYR A 35 -8.16 7.82 14.99
N ASP A 36 -7.12 8.53 15.44
CA ASP A 36 -5.78 8.37 14.88
C ASP A 36 -5.18 6.98 15.16
N PRO A 37 -5.21 6.46 16.40
CA PRO A 37 -4.71 5.11 16.67
C PRO A 37 -5.45 4.01 15.89
N ALA A 38 -6.78 4.08 15.78
CA ALA A 38 -7.53 3.09 15.02
C ALA A 38 -7.29 3.19 13.52
N MET A 39 -7.11 4.42 13.00
CA MET A 39 -6.74 4.62 11.60
C MET A 39 -5.33 4.13 11.31
N ASP A 40 -4.37 4.33 12.22
CA ASP A 40 -3.02 3.79 12.07
C ASP A 40 -3.07 2.27 11.92
N VAL A 41 -3.83 1.57 12.77
CA VAL A 41 -4.02 0.11 12.66
C VAL A 41 -4.77 -0.29 11.38
N LEU A 42 -5.82 0.44 11.00
CA LEU A 42 -6.59 0.14 9.79
C LEU A 42 -5.78 0.29 8.51
N TRP A 43 -4.89 1.28 8.45
CA TRP A 43 -4.12 1.58 7.23
C TRP A 43 -2.71 0.99 7.24
N CYS A 44 -2.24 0.46 8.38
CA CYS A 44 -0.92 -0.13 8.53
C CYS A 44 -0.64 -1.21 7.47
N ASP A 45 -1.57 -2.17 7.35
CA ASP A 45 -1.44 -3.30 6.45
C ASP A 45 -2.52 -3.25 5.37
N LEU A 46 -2.06 -3.06 4.13
CA LEU A 46 -2.90 -3.05 2.95
C LEU A 46 -2.66 -4.29 2.09
N GLU A 47 -3.74 -5.01 1.81
CA GLU A 47 -3.86 -5.90 0.66
C GLU A 47 -4.30 -5.00 -0.49
N GLY A 48 -3.39 -4.71 -1.41
CA GLY A 48 -3.59 -3.88 -2.60
C GLY A 48 -3.81 -2.38 -2.39
N LEU A 49 -3.75 -1.63 -3.48
CA LEU A 49 -3.81 -0.15 -3.48
C LEU A 49 -5.22 0.43 -3.59
N GLN A 50 -6.22 -0.39 -3.86
CA GLN A 50 -7.60 0.06 -4.03
C GLN A 50 -8.10 0.96 -2.88
N PRO A 51 -7.84 0.66 -1.58
CA PRO A 51 -8.31 1.52 -0.48
C PRO A 51 -7.77 2.95 -0.59
N LEU A 52 -6.51 3.12 -0.99
CA LEU A 52 -5.91 4.43 -1.20
C LEU A 52 -6.44 5.11 -2.46
N VAL A 53 -6.54 4.38 -3.57
CA VAL A 53 -7.10 4.94 -4.81
C VAL A 53 -8.54 5.41 -4.62
N ARG A 54 -9.34 4.71 -3.81
CA ARG A 54 -10.71 5.14 -3.42
C ARG A 54 -10.74 6.42 -2.57
N CYS A 55 -9.60 6.90 -2.07
CA CYS A 55 -9.52 8.19 -1.38
C CYS A 55 -9.42 9.38 -2.34
N LEU A 56 -9.15 9.16 -3.63
CA LEU A 56 -9.28 10.18 -4.66
C LEU A 56 -10.74 10.65 -4.80
N PRO A 57 -11.00 11.83 -5.40
CA PRO A 57 -12.35 12.29 -5.66
C PRO A 57 -13.21 11.23 -6.36
N SER A 58 -14.42 11.01 -5.85
CA SER A 58 -15.31 9.90 -6.28
C SER A 58 -15.61 9.90 -7.77
N HIS A 59 -15.66 11.08 -8.40
CA HIS A 59 -15.91 11.23 -9.82
C HIS A 59 -14.75 10.73 -10.71
N MET A 60 -13.55 10.53 -10.15
CA MET A 60 -12.36 10.06 -10.88
C MET A 60 -12.16 8.55 -10.81
N VAL A 61 -12.70 7.89 -9.78
CA VAL A 61 -12.51 6.46 -9.56
C VAL A 61 -13.69 5.70 -10.16
N ARG A 62 -13.42 4.61 -10.89
CA ARG A 62 -14.45 3.70 -11.40
C ARG A 62 -14.03 2.26 -11.17
N LYS A 63 -14.99 1.34 -11.10
CA LYS A 63 -14.71 -0.10 -11.13
C LYS A 63 -14.27 -0.51 -12.54
N VAL A 64 -13.34 -1.46 -12.61
CA VAL A 64 -12.94 -2.10 -13.88
C VAL A 64 -14.04 -3.08 -14.28
N LYS A 65 -14.51 -2.98 -15.53
CA LYS A 65 -15.54 -3.89 -16.05
C LYS A 65 -15.01 -5.32 -16.07
N GLY A 66 -15.83 -6.29 -15.65
CA GLY A 66 -15.44 -7.71 -15.62
C GLY A 66 -14.63 -8.14 -14.40
N THR A 67 -14.35 -7.23 -13.45
CA THR A 67 -13.68 -7.55 -12.19
C THR A 67 -14.65 -7.45 -11.01
N THR A 68 -14.39 -8.18 -9.93
CA THR A 68 -15.27 -8.20 -8.74
C THR A 68 -15.15 -6.91 -7.92
N ALA A 69 -13.96 -6.29 -7.84
CA ALA A 69 -13.80 -5.04 -7.12
C ALA A 69 -12.74 -4.06 -7.64
N ALA A 70 -11.79 -4.49 -8.48
CA ALA A 70 -10.68 -3.65 -8.96
C ALA A 70 -11.14 -2.27 -9.46
N VAL A 71 -10.33 -1.25 -9.18
CA VAL A 71 -10.64 0.14 -9.52
C VAL A 71 -9.61 0.73 -10.47
N LYS A 72 -10.06 1.71 -11.23
CA LYS A 72 -9.24 2.49 -12.15
C LYS A 72 -9.42 3.98 -11.94
N ILE A 73 -8.39 4.73 -12.30
CA ILE A 73 -8.41 6.18 -12.29
C ILE A 73 -8.76 6.65 -13.71
N THR A 74 -9.86 7.37 -13.86
CA THR A 74 -10.42 7.74 -15.18
C THR A 74 -9.96 9.09 -15.71
N ARG A 75 -9.28 9.88 -14.88
CA ARG A 75 -8.83 11.23 -15.20
C ARG A 75 -7.53 11.51 -14.45
N ARG A 76 -6.67 12.34 -15.04
CA ARG A 76 -5.46 12.85 -14.40
C ARG A 76 -5.82 13.61 -13.11
N PRO A 77 -5.28 13.21 -11.94
CA PRO A 77 -5.43 13.97 -10.71
C PRO A 77 -4.66 15.29 -10.72
N LEU A 78 -5.26 16.33 -10.13
CA LEU A 78 -4.59 17.56 -9.74
C LEU A 78 -3.94 17.40 -8.36
N GLN A 79 -3.04 18.31 -8.00
CA GLN A 79 -2.32 18.25 -6.73
C GLN A 79 -3.25 18.16 -5.50
N ALA A 80 -4.37 18.91 -5.52
CA ALA A 80 -5.35 18.91 -4.42
C ALA A 80 -6.13 17.59 -4.28
N ASP A 81 -6.28 16.84 -5.38
CA ASP A 81 -7.03 15.58 -5.41
C ASP A 81 -6.34 14.48 -4.58
N TRP A 82 -5.02 14.61 -4.37
CA TRP A 82 -4.23 13.65 -3.59
C TRP A 82 -4.37 13.82 -2.08
N SER A 83 -4.99 14.89 -1.58
CA SER A 83 -5.01 15.24 -0.14
C SER A 83 -5.38 14.08 0.79
N ARG A 84 -6.48 13.37 0.50
CA ARG A 84 -6.91 12.21 1.30
C ARG A 84 -6.06 10.96 1.07
N PHE A 85 -5.57 10.78 -0.15
CA PHE A 85 -4.64 9.69 -0.47
C PHE A 85 -3.38 9.84 0.39
N LEU A 86 -2.75 11.01 0.36
CA LEU A 86 -1.52 11.33 1.10
C LEU A 86 -1.72 11.27 2.62
N HIS A 87 -2.90 11.65 3.11
CA HIS A 87 -3.22 11.57 4.53
C HIS A 87 -3.14 10.12 5.04
N HIS A 88 -3.62 9.15 4.26
CA HIS A 88 -3.61 7.75 4.65
C HIS A 88 -2.35 7.01 4.21
N SER A 89 -1.69 7.41 3.12
CA SER A 89 -0.50 6.72 2.61
C SER A 89 0.67 6.70 3.60
N ARG A 90 0.78 7.74 4.43
CA ARG A 90 1.77 7.83 5.51
C ARG A 90 1.59 6.80 6.63
N ARG A 91 0.41 6.20 6.75
CA ARG A 91 0.11 5.18 7.77
C ARG A 91 0.48 3.77 7.31
N VAL A 92 0.66 3.57 6.01
CA VAL A 92 0.93 2.25 5.43
C VAL A 92 2.36 1.84 5.70
N ARG A 93 2.51 0.67 6.32
CA ARG A 93 3.80 0.02 6.62
C ARG A 93 3.99 -1.28 5.87
N SER A 94 2.90 -1.95 5.50
CA SER A 94 2.92 -3.18 4.72
C SER A 94 1.97 -3.07 3.53
N LEU A 95 2.47 -3.43 2.35
CA LEU A 95 1.68 -3.55 1.13
C LEU A 95 1.88 -4.94 0.52
N GLN A 96 0.78 -5.60 0.19
CA GLN A 96 0.77 -6.80 -0.64
C GLN A 96 0.07 -6.49 -1.97
N VAL A 97 0.77 -6.66 -3.08
CA VAL A 97 0.18 -6.55 -4.43
C VAL A 97 0.03 -7.96 -4.98
N HIS A 98 -1.21 -8.36 -5.24
CA HIS A 98 -1.56 -9.70 -5.68
C HIS A 98 -1.76 -9.74 -7.20
N SER A 99 -1.64 -10.92 -7.79
CA SER A 99 -1.93 -11.08 -9.21
C SER A 99 -3.42 -10.87 -9.48
N GLY A 100 -3.74 -10.19 -10.59
CA GLY A 100 -5.12 -9.95 -11.02
C GLY A 100 -5.93 -11.22 -11.35
N TYR A 101 -5.31 -12.40 -11.36
CA TYR A 101 -5.95 -13.67 -11.70
C TYR A 101 -6.67 -14.28 -10.48
N GLY A 102 -7.92 -13.87 -10.26
CA GLY A 102 -8.83 -14.53 -9.32
C GLY A 102 -9.45 -13.61 -8.27
N ASP A 103 -9.89 -14.21 -7.16
CA ASP A 103 -10.64 -13.56 -6.10
C ASP A 103 -9.80 -12.56 -5.28
N ASP A 104 -8.47 -12.65 -5.37
CA ASP A 104 -7.52 -11.76 -4.71
C ASP A 104 -7.40 -10.38 -5.38
N SER A 105 -7.84 -10.24 -6.64
CA SER A 105 -7.86 -8.95 -7.37
C SER A 105 -8.80 -7.89 -6.75
N ARG A 106 -9.58 -8.26 -5.73
CA ARG A 106 -10.59 -7.40 -5.10
C ARG A 106 -10.03 -6.12 -4.49
N TYR A 107 -8.73 -6.08 -4.27
CA TYR A 107 -8.09 -4.97 -3.57
C TYR A 107 -7.02 -4.25 -4.40
N ASP A 108 -6.84 -4.64 -5.66
CA ASP A 108 -5.86 -4.03 -6.54
C ASP A 108 -6.47 -3.06 -7.55
N ILE A 109 -5.58 -2.35 -8.24
CA ILE A 109 -5.89 -1.34 -9.25
C ILE A 109 -5.37 -1.80 -10.60
N ASP A 110 -5.94 -1.29 -11.69
CA ASP A 110 -5.47 -1.66 -13.02
C ASP A 110 -4.10 -1.06 -13.37
N TYR A 111 -3.45 -1.63 -14.38
CA TYR A 111 -2.18 -1.15 -14.93
C TYR A 111 -2.21 0.37 -15.22
N ALA A 112 -3.31 0.86 -15.79
CA ALA A 112 -3.47 2.28 -16.10
C ALA A 112 -3.47 3.17 -14.84
N ALA A 113 -4.04 2.70 -13.72
CA ALA A 113 -3.97 3.41 -12.45
C ALA A 113 -2.54 3.43 -11.88
N PHE A 114 -1.76 2.36 -12.04
CA PHE A 114 -0.34 2.36 -11.68
C PHE A 114 0.47 3.38 -12.52
N GLU A 115 0.21 3.49 -13.82
CA GLU A 115 0.83 4.54 -14.64
C GLU A 115 0.46 5.95 -14.17
N ILE A 116 -0.80 6.16 -13.77
CA ILE A 116 -1.23 7.44 -13.21
C ILE A 116 -0.50 7.75 -11.90
N LEU A 117 -0.27 6.75 -11.04
CA LEU A 117 0.55 6.92 -9.84
C LEU A 117 1.98 7.30 -10.21
N ARG A 118 2.63 6.55 -11.11
CA ARG A 118 4.01 6.81 -11.57
C ARG A 118 4.17 8.22 -12.13
N GLN A 119 3.20 8.70 -12.91
CA GLN A 119 3.32 9.96 -13.63
C GLN A 119 2.88 11.19 -12.84
N TYR A 120 1.89 11.06 -11.95
CA TYR A 120 1.20 12.21 -11.35
C TYR A 120 1.18 12.23 -9.82
N HIS A 121 1.61 11.16 -9.14
CA HIS A 121 1.66 11.16 -7.69
C HIS A 121 2.72 12.16 -7.19
N PRO A 122 2.39 13.02 -6.20
CA PRO A 122 3.33 13.98 -5.65
C PRO A 122 4.28 13.29 -4.66
N GLY A 123 5.47 12.91 -5.13
CA GLY A 123 6.53 12.31 -4.29
C GLY A 123 6.33 10.81 -4.04
N LEU A 124 6.86 10.31 -2.92
CA LEU A 124 6.80 8.89 -2.55
C LEU A 124 5.35 8.45 -2.31
N VAL A 125 4.92 7.37 -2.98
CA VAL A 125 3.54 6.86 -2.90
C VAL A 125 3.22 6.42 -1.48
N LEU A 126 4.10 5.64 -0.85
CA LEU A 126 3.97 5.12 0.51
C LEU A 126 5.23 5.47 1.31
N PRO A 127 5.34 6.68 1.89
CA PRO A 127 6.60 7.21 2.41
C PRO A 127 7.16 6.50 3.64
N ASN A 128 6.34 5.69 4.34
CA ASN A 128 6.72 4.95 5.55
C ASN A 128 6.62 3.43 5.34
N LEU A 129 6.66 2.97 4.08
CA LEU A 129 6.53 1.55 3.78
C LEU A 129 7.76 0.79 4.30
N GLN A 130 7.51 -0.32 4.98
CA GLN A 130 8.52 -1.18 5.58
C GLN A 130 8.55 -2.56 4.94
N HIS A 131 7.40 -3.07 4.49
CA HIS A 131 7.27 -4.40 3.92
C HIS A 131 6.51 -4.35 2.61
N LEU A 132 7.13 -4.84 1.54
CA LEU A 132 6.50 -4.99 0.24
C LEU A 132 6.51 -6.45 -0.16
N VAL A 133 5.32 -6.98 -0.42
CA VAL A 133 5.13 -8.31 -1.03
C VAL A 133 4.53 -8.10 -2.40
N TRP A 134 5.21 -8.61 -3.43
CA TRP A 134 4.83 -8.45 -4.82
C TRP A 134 4.57 -9.81 -5.45
N SER A 135 3.46 -9.96 -6.18
CA SER A 135 3.07 -11.24 -6.79
C SER A 135 2.45 -11.10 -8.18
N ASP A 136 2.52 -9.92 -8.79
CA ASP A 136 1.98 -9.67 -10.14
C ASP A 136 3.12 -9.31 -11.10
N ASN A 137 3.38 -10.18 -12.09
CA ASN A 137 4.47 -10.00 -13.05
C ASN A 137 4.18 -8.89 -14.05
N GLU A 138 2.93 -8.73 -14.49
CA GLU A 138 2.56 -7.66 -15.43
C GLU A 138 2.74 -6.29 -14.79
N LEU A 139 2.66 -6.21 -13.46
CA LEU A 139 2.84 -4.99 -12.70
C LEU A 139 4.25 -4.83 -12.10
N ALA A 140 5.15 -5.82 -12.23
CA ALA A 140 6.50 -5.78 -11.67
C ALA A 140 7.28 -4.46 -11.91
N PRO A 141 7.19 -3.82 -13.10
CA PRO A 141 7.84 -2.53 -13.32
C PRO A 141 7.42 -1.41 -12.33
N PHE A 142 6.24 -1.52 -11.72
CA PHE A 142 5.72 -0.54 -10.76
C PHE A 142 6.18 -0.77 -9.32
N ALA A 143 6.82 -1.91 -9.01
CA ALA A 143 7.34 -2.17 -7.67
C ALA A 143 8.36 -1.09 -7.22
N THR A 144 9.08 -0.51 -8.18
CA THR A 144 10.02 0.60 -7.98
C THR A 144 9.39 1.83 -7.32
N LEU A 145 8.08 2.08 -7.53
CA LEU A 145 7.34 3.20 -6.89
C LEU A 145 7.27 3.10 -5.37
N PHE A 146 7.52 1.90 -4.84
CA PHE A 146 7.36 1.56 -3.42
C PHE A 146 8.71 1.26 -2.75
N VAL A 147 9.81 1.34 -3.51
CA VAL A 147 11.15 1.30 -2.93
C VAL A 147 11.36 2.64 -2.23
N THR A 148 11.47 2.61 -0.91
CA THR A 148 11.61 3.80 -0.06
C THR A 148 12.74 3.59 0.94
N PRO A 149 13.30 4.67 1.52
CA PRO A 149 14.36 4.55 2.51
C PRO A 149 14.00 3.73 3.76
N SER A 150 12.71 3.70 4.11
CA SER A 150 12.20 2.93 5.26
C SER A 150 11.95 1.46 4.95
N LEU A 151 12.19 1.00 3.72
CA LEU A 151 11.85 -0.37 3.31
C LEU A 151 12.80 -1.38 3.97
N LEU A 152 12.24 -2.27 4.77
CA LEU A 152 12.96 -3.32 5.52
C LEU A 152 12.88 -4.68 4.84
N SER A 153 11.80 -4.95 4.11
CA SER A 153 11.56 -6.23 3.43
C SER A 153 10.97 -6.02 2.05
N LEU A 154 11.55 -6.66 1.05
CA LEU A 154 11.05 -6.76 -0.30
C LEU A 154 11.00 -8.22 -0.73
N VAL A 155 9.81 -8.74 -0.99
CA VAL A 155 9.58 -10.14 -1.35
C VAL A 155 8.77 -10.22 -2.65
N PHE A 156 9.39 -10.73 -3.71
CA PHE A 156 8.67 -11.23 -4.87
C PHE A 156 8.29 -12.68 -4.60
N LYS A 157 6.99 -12.98 -4.60
CA LYS A 157 6.51 -14.36 -4.48
C LYS A 157 6.84 -15.15 -5.76
N PRO A 158 6.88 -16.49 -5.70
CA PRO A 158 7.07 -17.33 -6.87
C PRO A 158 5.96 -17.13 -7.88
N VAL A 159 6.32 -16.54 -9.01
CA VAL A 159 5.45 -16.39 -10.18
C VAL A 159 6.33 -16.64 -11.40
N GLU A 160 5.87 -17.47 -12.33
CA GLU A 160 6.62 -17.81 -13.55
C GLU A 160 6.85 -16.56 -14.42
N ASN A 161 8.07 -16.39 -14.95
CA ASN A 161 8.44 -15.36 -15.95
C ASN A 161 8.60 -13.91 -15.44
N LEU A 162 9.20 -13.67 -14.28
CA LEU A 162 9.66 -12.32 -13.93
C LEU A 162 10.83 -11.91 -14.84
N GLU A 163 10.71 -10.80 -15.57
CA GLU A 163 11.72 -10.37 -16.53
C GLU A 163 13.02 -9.91 -15.85
N ILE A 164 14.17 -10.27 -16.42
CA ILE A 164 15.49 -9.89 -15.89
C ILE A 164 15.64 -8.36 -15.83
N GLU A 165 15.06 -7.64 -16.79
CA GLU A 165 15.11 -6.17 -16.85
C GLU A 165 14.38 -5.53 -15.65
N ASP A 166 13.22 -6.06 -15.27
CA ASP A 166 12.48 -5.61 -14.09
C ASP A 166 13.26 -5.87 -12.81
N VAL A 167 13.80 -7.08 -12.65
CA VAL A 167 14.66 -7.43 -11.50
C VAL A 167 15.83 -6.45 -11.40
N ARG A 168 16.48 -6.15 -12.52
CA ARG A 168 17.61 -5.19 -12.56
C ARG A 168 17.18 -3.79 -12.18
N ALA A 169 16.04 -3.30 -12.68
CA ALA A 169 15.52 -1.98 -12.34
C ALA A 169 15.20 -1.88 -10.84
N ILE A 170 14.55 -2.89 -10.29
CA ILE A 170 14.23 -2.98 -8.85
C ILE A 170 15.51 -3.02 -8.02
N LEU A 171 16.50 -3.85 -8.39
CA LEU A 171 17.78 -3.93 -7.69
C LEU A 171 18.55 -2.61 -7.73
N ALA A 172 18.51 -1.88 -8.85
CA ALA A 172 19.13 -0.56 -8.96
C ALA A 172 18.48 0.44 -8.00
N GLU A 173 17.15 0.45 -7.92
CA GLU A 173 16.40 1.34 -7.03
C GLU A 173 16.65 0.99 -5.55
N VAL A 174 16.64 -0.30 -5.21
CA VAL A 174 16.96 -0.79 -3.85
C VAL A 174 18.34 -0.33 -3.41
N ARG A 175 19.35 -0.46 -4.27
CA ARG A 175 20.72 0.00 -3.98
C ARG A 175 20.82 1.51 -3.80
N GLY A 176 19.99 2.27 -4.52
CA GLY A 176 19.99 3.73 -4.48
C GLY A 176 19.23 4.31 -3.30
N GLN A 177 18.12 3.68 -2.89
CA GLN A 177 17.17 4.27 -1.95
C GLN A 177 16.94 3.48 -0.66
N ALA A 178 16.98 2.14 -0.69
CA ALA A 178 16.60 1.31 0.45
C ALA A 178 17.80 0.92 1.31
N SER A 179 18.41 1.90 1.99
CA SER A 179 19.58 1.69 2.84
C SER A 179 19.33 0.83 4.07
N GLU A 180 18.07 0.73 4.52
CA GLU A 180 17.67 -0.05 5.71
C GLU A 180 17.17 -1.46 5.37
N LEU A 181 17.29 -1.90 4.11
CA LEU A 181 16.74 -3.18 3.66
C LEU A 181 17.43 -4.35 4.38
N GLN A 182 16.63 -5.18 5.05
CA GLN A 182 17.09 -6.35 5.82
C GLN A 182 16.79 -7.66 5.09
N LEU A 183 15.71 -7.70 4.33
CA LEU A 183 15.27 -8.87 3.58
C LEU A 183 14.99 -8.49 2.12
N LEU A 184 15.68 -9.17 1.22
CA LEU A 184 15.41 -9.14 -0.21
C LEU A 184 15.24 -10.57 -0.69
N LYS A 185 14.05 -10.90 -1.19
CA LYS A 185 13.75 -12.23 -1.72
C LYS A 185 13.15 -12.09 -3.11
N PHE A 186 13.80 -12.70 -4.09
CA PHE A 186 13.22 -12.98 -5.39
C PHE A 186 12.81 -14.46 -5.44
N PRO A 187 11.89 -14.85 -6.33
CA PRO A 187 11.78 -16.24 -6.70
C PRO A 187 13.14 -16.78 -7.15
N GLU A 188 13.34 -18.09 -7.00
CA GLU A 188 14.42 -18.83 -7.65
C GLU A 188 14.21 -18.74 -9.17
N ALA A 189 14.44 -17.57 -9.74
CA ALA A 189 14.68 -17.40 -11.14
C ALA A 189 16.11 -17.86 -11.37
N ASP A 190 16.32 -18.71 -12.37
CA ASP A 190 17.64 -19.03 -12.91
C ASP A 190 18.28 -17.73 -13.43
N LEU A 191 18.93 -16.97 -12.53
CA LEU A 191 19.68 -15.74 -12.81
C LEU A 191 21.03 -16.05 -13.47
#